data_AF-A0A6A4GJA6-F1
#
_entry.id   AF-A0A6A4GJA6-F1
#
_cell.length_a   1.000
_cell.length_b   1.000
_cell.length_c   1.000
_cell.angle_alpha   90.00
_cell.angle_beta   90.00
_cell.angle_gamma   90.00
#
_symmetry.space_group_name_H-M   'P 1'
#
loop_
_entity.id
_entity.type
_entity.pdbx_description
1 polymer ?
#
loop_
_entity_poly.entity_id
_entity_poly.type
_entity_poly.pdbx_seq_one_letter_code
_entity_poly.pdbx_strand_id
1 'polypeptide(L)'
;MRVAGCLRILQTSKSMVVTSLGHQILTFTVDNAVKNIRDWLQAPDCFVNFKTAKNKKMKGTGMWITEHPKFIQWKNTGGLLWIQGKGELR
;
A
#
# COMPACT_ATOMS: atom_id res chain seq x y z
N MET A 1 -23.99 11.63 -17.61
CA MET A 1 -24.74 11.21 -16.41
C MET A 1 -24.01 10.04 -15.77
N ARG A 2 -23.76 10.12 -14.45
CA ARG A 2 -23.30 8.99 -13.64
C ARG A 2 -24.52 8.15 -13.26
N VAL A 3 -24.43 6.83 -13.34
CA VAL A 3 -25.23 5.95 -12.48
C VAL A 3 -24.38 4.73 -12.08
N ALA A 4 -24.19 4.61 -10.78
CA ALA A 4 -23.69 3.43 -10.10
C ALA A 4 -24.80 2.35 -10.05
N GLY A 5 -24.43 1.08 -9.95
CA GLY A 5 -25.38 0.00 -9.68
C GLY A 5 -24.70 -1.36 -9.70
N CYS A 6 -24.20 -1.80 -8.54
CA CYS A 6 -24.82 -2.86 -7.74
C CYS A 6 -24.63 -4.26 -8.37
N LEU A 7 -23.51 -4.90 -8.02
CA LEU A 7 -23.28 -6.31 -8.29
C LEU A 7 -24.14 -7.14 -7.33
N ARG A 8 -25.35 -7.51 -7.77
CA ARG A 8 -26.19 -8.48 -7.06
C ARG A 8 -25.55 -9.86 -7.17
N ILE A 9 -25.16 -10.43 -6.04
CA ILE A 9 -24.82 -11.85 -5.92
C ILE A 9 -26.14 -12.62 -6.03
N LEU A 10 -26.42 -13.18 -7.20
CA LEU A 10 -27.45 -14.21 -7.32
C LEU A 10 -26.83 -15.53 -6.86
N GLN A 11 -27.17 -15.92 -5.62
CA GLN A 11 -27.07 -17.32 -5.21
C GLN A 11 -27.93 -18.16 -6.16
N THR A 12 -27.30 -19.01 -6.96
CA THR A 12 -27.98 -20.15 -7.56
C THR A 12 -27.32 -21.42 -7.06
N SER A 13 -28.05 -22.13 -6.22
CA SER A 13 -27.79 -23.51 -5.87
C SER A 13 -27.73 -24.35 -7.14
N LYS A 14 -26.60 -25.00 -7.39
CA LYS A 14 -26.54 -26.20 -8.22
C LYS A 14 -25.76 -27.25 -7.45
N SER A 15 -26.52 -28.14 -6.82
CA SER A 15 -26.04 -29.41 -6.31
C SER A 15 -25.25 -30.10 -7.42
N MET A 16 -23.95 -30.31 -7.20
CA MET A 16 -23.12 -31.16 -8.03
C MET A 16 -22.75 -32.36 -7.16
N VAL A 17 -23.32 -33.52 -7.52
CA VAL A 17 -22.98 -34.80 -6.91
C VAL A 17 -21.52 -35.08 -7.22
N VAL A 18 -20.64 -35.05 -6.21
CA VAL A 18 -19.23 -35.40 -6.35
C VAL A 18 -19.04 -36.85 -5.91
N THR A 19 -18.79 -37.72 -6.89
CA THR A 19 -18.35 -39.10 -6.69
C THR A 19 -16.91 -39.12 -6.14
N SER A 20 -16.75 -39.78 -4.99
CA SER A 20 -15.57 -40.52 -4.49
C SER A 20 -14.17 -39.87 -4.54
N LEU A 21 -13.63 -39.59 -3.34
CA LEU A 21 -12.19 -39.58 -2.96
C LEU A 21 -11.18 -38.66 -3.68
N GLY A 22 -11.62 -37.67 -4.48
CA GLY A 22 -10.74 -36.64 -5.05
C GLY A 22 -10.87 -35.22 -4.46
N HIS A 23 -11.91 -34.97 -3.65
CA HIS A 23 -12.37 -33.62 -3.35
C HIS A 23 -11.70 -32.94 -2.14
N GLN A 24 -11.20 -33.71 -1.16
CA GLN A 24 -10.59 -33.14 0.06
C GLN A 24 -9.17 -32.60 -0.15
N ILE A 25 -8.41 -33.17 -1.09
CA ILE A 25 -7.02 -32.77 -1.34
C ILE A 25 -6.96 -31.43 -2.09
N LEU A 26 -7.87 -31.22 -3.05
CA LEU A 26 -7.89 -30.02 -3.89
C LEU A 26 -8.29 -28.75 -3.12
N THR A 27 -9.24 -28.83 -2.18
CA THR A 27 -9.67 -27.67 -1.38
C THR A 27 -8.57 -27.18 -0.44
N PHE A 28 -7.91 -28.09 0.28
CA PHE A 28 -6.83 -27.74 1.22
C PHE A 28 -5.64 -27.06 0.51
N THR A 29 -5.36 -27.47 -0.74
CA THR A 29 -4.25 -26.93 -1.53
C THR A 29 -4.55 -25.50 -2.03
N VAL A 30 -5.79 -25.23 -2.45
CA VAL A 30 -6.23 -23.90 -2.87
C VAL A 30 -6.29 -22.94 -1.69
N ASP A 31 -6.82 -23.38 -0.54
CA ASP A 31 -6.91 -22.55 0.67
C ASP A 31 -5.52 -22.14 1.18
N ASN A 32 -4.56 -23.06 1.18
CA ASN A 32 -3.19 -22.77 1.56
C ASN A 32 -2.50 -21.80 0.59
N ALA A 33 -2.73 -21.95 -0.72
CA ALA A 33 -2.20 -21.03 -1.74
C ALA A 33 -2.78 -19.61 -1.57
N VAL A 34 -4.09 -19.48 -1.35
CA VAL A 34 -4.75 -18.19 -1.10
C VAL A 34 -4.22 -17.54 0.18
N LYS A 35 -4.01 -18.32 1.25
CA LYS A 35 -3.43 -17.83 2.49
C LYS A 35 -2.01 -17.30 2.28
N ASN A 36 -1.15 -18.06 1.59
CA ASN A 36 0.23 -17.66 1.32
C ASN A 36 0.31 -16.36 0.50
N ILE A 37 -0.58 -16.19 -0.50
CA ILE A 37 -0.64 -14.97 -1.29
C ILE A 37 -1.10 -13.78 -0.43
N ARG A 38 -2.09 -13.97 0.44
CA ARG A 38 -2.56 -12.93 1.37
C ARG A 38 -1.48 -12.52 2.37
N ASP A 39 -0.76 -13.49 2.91
CA ASP A 39 0.35 -13.26 3.84
C ASP A 39 1.51 -12.53 3.13
N TRP A 40 1.79 -12.87 1.86
CA TRP A 40 2.80 -12.17 1.04
C TRP A 40 2.39 -10.74 0.69
N LEU A 41 1.11 -10.50 0.38
CA LEU A 41 0.56 -9.17 0.10
C LEU A 41 0.32 -8.34 1.36
N GLN A 42 0.40 -8.94 2.54
CA GLN A 42 0.14 -8.24 3.79
C GLN A 42 1.18 -7.13 3.97
N ALA A 43 0.69 -5.89 4.01
CA ALA A 43 1.55 -4.78 4.31
C ALA A 43 2.14 -4.93 5.73
N PRO A 44 3.43 -4.60 5.93
CA PRO A 44 3.99 -4.53 7.27
C PRO A 44 3.25 -3.45 8.08
N ASP A 45 3.23 -3.60 9.40
CA ASP A 45 2.59 -2.61 10.28
C ASP A 45 3.23 -1.23 10.09
N CYS A 46 2.50 -0.34 9.43
CA CYS A 46 2.90 1.05 9.16
C CYS A 46 3.21 1.82 10.45
N PHE A 47 2.63 1.44 11.58
CA PHE A 47 2.84 2.11 12.86
C PHE A 47 4.27 1.93 13.38
N VAL A 48 4.89 0.77 13.14
CA VAL A 48 6.29 0.49 13.52
C VAL A 48 7.24 1.39 12.74
N ASN A 49 7.02 1.52 11.43
CA ASN A 49 7.82 2.42 10.59
C ASN A 49 7.63 3.88 10.99
N PHE A 50 6.39 4.29 11.26
CA PHE A 50 6.09 5.64 11.75
C PHE A 50 6.80 5.94 13.08
N LYS A 51 6.69 5.06 14.09
CA LYS A 51 7.36 5.25 15.38
C LYS A 51 8.87 5.31 15.21
N THR A 52 9.44 4.40 14.43
CA THR A 52 10.88 4.38 14.15
C THR A 52 11.35 5.68 13.50
N ALA A 53 10.67 6.14 12.45
CA ALA A 53 11.00 7.39 11.78
C ALA A 53 10.82 8.61 12.70
N LYS A 54 9.74 8.63 13.49
CA LYS A 54 9.46 9.68 14.47
C LYS A 54 10.53 9.74 15.57
N ASN A 55 11.07 8.61 16.00
CA ASN A 55 12.10 8.53 17.03
C ASN A 55 13.49 8.84 16.47
N LYS A 56 13.76 8.47 15.21
CA LYS A 56 15.05 8.72 14.54
C LYS A 56 15.19 10.14 13.99
N LYS A 57 14.09 10.87 13.76
CA LYS A 57 14.17 12.24 13.26
C LYS A 57 14.84 13.14 14.30
N MET A 58 15.76 13.98 13.84
CA MET A 58 16.33 15.04 14.67
C MET A 58 15.48 16.31 14.53
N LYS A 59 15.24 17.00 15.65
CA LYS A 59 14.50 18.27 15.65
C LYS A 59 15.24 19.29 14.77
N GLY A 60 14.53 19.96 13.88
CA GLY A 60 15.10 20.94 12.95
C GLY A 60 15.58 20.36 11.62
N THR A 61 15.72 19.03 11.50
CA THR A 61 16.05 18.40 10.20
C THR A 61 14.94 18.69 9.19
N GLY A 62 15.33 19.18 8.02
CA GLY A 62 14.41 19.53 6.94
C GLY A 62 13.84 20.95 7.03
N MET A 63 14.00 21.70 8.13
CA MET A 63 13.52 23.09 8.19
C MET A 63 14.19 23.99 7.14
N TRP A 64 15.42 23.67 6.75
CA TRP A 64 16.14 24.44 5.73
C TRP A 64 15.40 24.53 4.39
N ILE A 65 14.56 23.54 4.04
CA ILE A 65 13.82 23.54 2.76
C ILE A 65 12.74 24.62 2.75
N THR A 66 12.10 24.90 3.90
CA THR A 66 10.98 25.85 3.96
C THR A 66 11.45 27.29 3.82
N GLU A 67 12.72 27.53 4.13
CA GLU A 67 13.40 28.82 3.97
C GLU A 67 14.15 28.92 2.63
N HIS A 68 14.24 27.84 1.86
CA HIS A 68 15.02 27.82 0.63
C HIS A 68 14.34 28.66 -0.47
N PRO A 69 15.04 29.62 -1.10
CA PRO A 69 14.43 30.53 -2.07
C PRO A 69 13.72 29.83 -3.25
N LYS A 70 14.31 28.75 -3.78
CA LYS A 70 13.68 27.94 -4.85
C LYS A 70 12.37 27.28 -4.40
N PHE A 71 12.28 26.87 -3.13
CA PHE A 71 11.05 26.30 -2.58
C PHE A 71 9.98 27.36 -2.42
N ILE A 72 10.35 28.55 -1.92
CA ILE A 72 9.43 29.68 -1.78
C ILE A 72 8.87 30.11 -3.14
N GLN A 73 9.73 30.22 -4.15
CA GLN A 73 9.30 30.53 -5.52
C GLN A 73 8.36 29.44 -6.07
N TRP A 74 8.79 28.18 -6.01
CA TRP A 74 7.98 27.05 -6.48
C TRP A 74 6.63 26.95 -5.78
N LYS A 75 6.57 27.22 -4.48
CA LYS A 75 5.31 27.19 -3.71
C LYS A 75 4.25 28.12 -4.29
N ASN A 76 4.67 29.26 -4.85
CA ASN A 76 3.75 30.24 -5.44
C ASN A 76 3.50 30.00 -6.93
N THR A 77 4.43 29.37 -7.65
CA THR A 77 4.33 29.18 -9.11
C THR A 77 3.87 27.79 -9.53
N GLY A 78 4.01 26.78 -8.66
CA GLY A 78 3.82 25.37 -9.00
C GLY A 78 4.90 24.82 -9.94
N GLY A 79 4.63 23.64 -10.52
CA GLY A 79 5.52 22.95 -11.46
C GLY A 79 6.48 21.95 -10.82
N LEU A 80 7.58 21.64 -11.49
CA LEU A 80 8.58 20.68 -11.03
C LEU A 80 9.69 21.40 -10.24
N LEU A 81 9.97 20.94 -9.03
CA LEU A 81 11.03 21.48 -8.17
C LEU A 81 12.19 20.48 -8.03
N TRP A 82 13.36 20.88 -8.49
CA TRP A 82 14.62 20.17 -8.24
C TRP A 82 15.46 20.94 -7.22
N ILE A 83 15.75 20.30 -6.09
CA ILE A 83 16.54 20.85 -5.00
C ILE A 83 17.57 19.82 -4.54
N GLN A 84 18.84 20.24 -4.55
CA GLN A 84 19.92 19.44 -4.00
C GLN A 84 19.84 19.52 -2.47
N GLY A 85 19.90 18.37 -1.79
CA GLY A 85 19.97 18.33 -0.34
C GLY A 85 21.26 18.95 0.18
N LYS A 86 21.28 19.39 1.46
CA LYS A 86 22.48 19.92 2.15
C LYS A 86 23.56 18.87 2.49
N GLY A 87 23.56 17.72 1.82
CA GLY A 87 24.63 16.75 1.98
C GLY A 87 25.89 17.26 1.29
N GLU A 88 26.87 17.70 2.05
CA GLU A 88 28.23 17.85 1.53
C GLU A 88 28.69 16.48 1.03
N LEU A 89 28.93 16.36 -0.27
CA LEU A 89 29.84 15.32 -0.78
C LEU A 89 31.23 15.70 -0.26
N ARG A 90 31.64 15.07 0.83
CA ARG A 90 33.05 14.96 1.18
C ARG A 90 33.68 13.83 0.40
#